data_AF-A0A959IFX6-F1
#
_entry.id   AF-A0A959IFX6-F1
#
_cell.length_a   1.000
_cell.length_b   1.000
_cell.length_c   1.000
_cell.angle_alpha   90.00
_cell.angle_beta   90.00
_cell.angle_gamma   90.00
#
_symmetry.space_group_name_H-M   'P 1'
#
loop_
_entity.id
_entity.type
_entity.pdbx_description
1 polymer ?
#
loop_
_entity_poly.entity_id
_entity_poly.type
_entity_poly.pdbx_seq_one_letter_code
_entity_poly.pdbx_strand_id
1 'polypeptide(L)'
;MATIYYHPDDDISDLKNIDSLIRETEHIHTYLKHELSHLLLYQNMSLKKVISYPQWFIEGVAVYSSNQFGLDGYPSIAETYKKINEGNFVQPEDWGSVFSSKGASVKNCSVPQKYKFIYAEFGCIINDLVATYGRDNFLKFMKQSLNQNDFYALFYQTYGKGFSEYKDEFKTRINKVF
;
A
#
# COMPACT_ATOMS: atom_id res chain seq x y z
N MET A 1 19.45 -6.33 -17.88
CA MET A 1 20.76 -5.95 -17.32
C MET A 1 21.62 -5.48 -18.47
N ALA A 2 22.07 -4.23 -18.43
CA ALA A 2 23.06 -3.73 -19.38
C ALA A 2 24.44 -3.79 -18.71
N THR A 3 25.40 -4.44 -19.36
CA THR A 3 26.79 -4.48 -18.90
C THR A 3 27.57 -3.43 -19.66
N ILE A 4 28.18 -2.49 -18.94
CA ILE A 4 29.03 -1.43 -19.50
C ILE A 4 30.48 -1.81 -19.20
N TYR A 5 31.33 -1.84 -20.23
CA TYR A 5 32.76 -2.08 -20.10
C TYR A 5 33.50 -0.74 -20.24
N TYR A 6 34.45 -0.46 -19.34
CA TYR A 6 35.26 0.76 -19.33
C TYR A 6 36.73 0.44 -19.02
N HIS A 7 37.65 1.32 -19.39
CA HIS A 7 39.08 1.16 -19.12
C HIS A 7 39.37 1.50 -17.65
N PRO A 8 40.31 0.82 -16.96
CA PRO A 8 40.61 1.07 -15.55
C PRO A 8 40.98 2.52 -15.20
N ASP A 9 41.43 3.29 -16.18
CA ASP A 9 41.87 4.68 -16.04
C ASP A 9 40.78 5.72 -16.41
N ASP A 10 39.59 5.28 -16.82
CA ASP A 10 38.48 6.18 -17.17
C ASP A 10 37.86 6.80 -15.91
N ASP A 11 37.63 8.11 -15.93
CA ASP A 11 36.85 8.78 -14.88
C ASP A 11 35.36 8.47 -15.04
N ILE A 12 34.89 7.51 -14.23
CA ILE A 12 33.49 7.08 -14.19
C ILE A 12 32.61 7.89 -13.23
N SER A 13 33.09 9.02 -12.70
CA SER A 13 32.29 9.88 -11.79
C SER A 13 30.97 10.34 -12.43
N ASP A 14 30.98 10.62 -13.74
CA ASP A 14 29.77 10.98 -14.50
C ASP A 14 28.76 9.82 -14.61
N LEU A 15 29.22 8.55 -14.63
CA LEU A 15 28.32 7.39 -14.59
C LEU A 15 27.63 7.25 -13.23
N LYS A 16 28.34 7.52 -12.13
CA LYS A 16 27.74 7.58 -10.78
C LYS A 16 26.69 8.69 -10.68
N ASN A 17 26.91 9.82 -11.37
CA ASN A 17 25.92 10.89 -11.49
C ASN A 17 24.67 10.42 -12.25
N ILE A 18 24.84 9.67 -13.34
CA ILE A 18 23.71 9.09 -14.11
C ILE A 18 22.90 8.11 -13.26
N ASP A 19 23.55 7.16 -12.56
CA ASP A 19 22.86 6.22 -11.69
C ASP A 19 22.10 6.92 -10.54
N SER A 20 22.66 8.00 -10.01
CA SER A 20 22.00 8.83 -9.00
C SER A 20 20.77 9.54 -9.56
N LEU A 21 20.89 10.14 -10.74
CA LEU A 21 19.79 10.83 -11.44
C LEU A 21 18.68 9.86 -11.84
N ILE A 22 19.02 8.64 -12.27
CA ILE A 22 18.05 7.58 -12.56
C ILE A 22 17.26 7.23 -11.30
N ARG A 23 17.95 6.96 -10.19
CA ARG A 23 17.29 6.64 -8.90
C ARG A 23 16.41 7.79 -8.40
N GLU A 24 16.88 9.03 -8.53
CA GLU A 24 16.11 10.22 -8.16
C GLU A 24 14.84 10.36 -9.03
N THR A 25 14.96 10.11 -10.33
CA THR A 25 13.83 10.11 -11.27
C THR A 25 12.83 9.00 -10.94
N GLU A 26 13.29 7.79 -10.63
CA GLU A 26 12.45 6.67 -10.21
C GLU A 26 11.69 6.95 -8.91
N HIS A 27 12.36 7.56 -7.92
CA HIS A 27 11.77 8.02 -6.67
C HIS A 27 10.66 9.04 -6.93
N ILE A 28 10.95 10.09 -7.70
CA ILE A 28 9.97 11.14 -8.04
C ILE A 28 8.77 10.56 -8.78
N HIS A 29 8.98 9.67 -9.75
CA HIS A 29 7.90 9.03 -10.49
C HIS A 29 7.02 8.14 -9.60
N THR A 30 7.61 7.38 -8.69
CA THR A 30 6.88 6.52 -7.75
C THR A 30 6.06 7.37 -6.79
N TYR A 31 6.68 8.38 -6.19
CA TYR A 31 6.01 9.34 -5.31
C TYR A 31 4.86 10.08 -6.02
N LEU A 32 5.07 10.54 -7.25
CA LEU A 32 4.03 11.23 -8.02
C LEU A 32 2.84 10.31 -8.32
N LYS A 33 3.07 9.02 -8.63
CA LYS A 33 1.99 8.04 -8.82
C LYS A 33 1.20 7.82 -7.53
N HIS A 34 1.86 7.81 -6.38
CA HIS A 34 1.22 7.68 -5.07
C HIS A 34 0.26 8.87 -4.83
N GLU A 35 0.78 10.09 -4.93
CA GLU A 35 -0.03 11.30 -4.70
C GLU A 35 -1.13 11.49 -5.76
N LEU A 36 -0.85 11.13 -7.02
CA LEU A 36 -1.88 11.15 -8.06
C LEU A 36 -3.01 10.16 -7.77
N SER A 37 -2.72 9.01 -7.17
CA SER A 37 -3.75 8.05 -6.77
C SER A 37 -4.69 8.64 -5.73
N HIS A 38 -4.17 9.40 -4.77
CA HIS A 38 -4.98 10.16 -3.81
C HIS A 38 -5.89 11.17 -4.52
N LEU A 39 -5.32 11.98 -5.41
CA LEU A 39 -6.09 12.97 -6.18
C LEU A 39 -7.21 12.33 -7.01
N LEU A 40 -6.92 11.22 -7.69
CA LEU A 40 -7.89 10.50 -8.51
C LEU A 40 -9.04 9.89 -7.68
N LEU A 41 -8.76 9.45 -6.44
CA LEU A 41 -9.80 8.99 -5.52
C LEU A 41 -10.63 10.16 -5.00
N TYR A 42 -9.98 11.21 -4.49
CA TYR A 42 -10.68 12.35 -3.88
C TYR A 42 -11.54 13.13 -4.87
N GLN A 43 -11.10 13.33 -6.12
CA GLN A 43 -11.90 14.03 -7.14
C GLN A 43 -13.22 13.31 -7.47
N ASN A 44 -13.31 12.01 -7.19
CA ASN A 44 -14.48 11.17 -7.46
C ASN A 44 -15.29 10.89 -6.19
N MET A 45 -14.97 11.52 -5.06
CA MET A 45 -15.71 11.39 -3.80
C MET A 45 -16.56 12.64 -3.54
N SER A 46 -17.74 12.43 -2.97
CA SER A 46 -18.48 13.54 -2.33
C SER A 46 -17.77 13.99 -1.04
N LEU A 47 -17.98 15.23 -0.59
CA LEU A 47 -17.40 15.75 0.66
C LEU A 47 -17.73 14.87 1.88
N LYS A 48 -18.98 14.42 1.98
CA LYS A 48 -19.41 13.47 3.02
C LYS A 48 -18.59 12.19 2.97
N LYS A 49 -18.27 11.73 1.76
CA LYS A 49 -17.50 10.51 1.57
C LYS A 49 -16.04 10.68 1.95
N VAL A 50 -15.39 11.79 1.58
CA VAL A 50 -13.99 12.08 1.98
C VAL A 50 -13.80 11.95 3.48
N ILE A 51 -14.77 12.41 4.26
CA ILE A 51 -14.77 12.33 5.72
C ILE A 51 -14.82 10.89 6.23
N SER A 52 -15.71 10.07 5.68
CA SER A 52 -16.03 8.74 6.20
C SER A 52 -15.27 7.61 5.51
N TYR A 53 -14.50 7.91 4.45
CA TYR A 53 -13.81 6.90 3.68
C TYR A 53 -12.64 6.31 4.48
N PRO A 54 -12.45 4.97 4.49
CA PRO A 54 -11.36 4.38 5.24
C PRO A 54 -9.99 4.83 4.71
N GLN A 55 -9.23 5.53 5.56
CA GLN A 55 -7.94 6.10 5.18
C GLN A 55 -6.90 5.01 4.88
N TRP A 56 -6.99 3.86 5.55
CA TRP A 56 -6.12 2.71 5.26
C TRP A 56 -6.23 2.25 3.80
N PHE A 57 -7.45 2.30 3.24
CA PHE A 57 -7.70 1.85 1.88
C PHE A 57 -7.14 2.85 0.87
N ILE A 58 -7.23 4.15 1.15
CA ILE A 58 -6.63 5.20 0.32
C ILE A 58 -5.11 5.01 0.22
N GLU A 59 -4.43 4.87 1.36
CA GLU A 59 -2.98 4.63 1.38
C GLU A 59 -2.61 3.28 0.76
N GLY A 60 -3.38 2.23 1.02
CA GLY A 60 -3.14 0.91 0.42
C GLY A 60 -3.26 0.93 -1.10
N VAL A 61 -4.27 1.61 -1.66
CA VAL A 61 -4.43 1.79 -3.11
C VAL A 61 -3.23 2.56 -3.68
N ALA A 62 -2.80 3.61 -3.01
CA ALA A 62 -1.68 4.45 -3.46
C ALA A 62 -0.36 3.67 -3.48
N VAL A 63 -0.04 2.89 -2.43
CA VAL A 63 1.15 2.03 -2.40
C VAL A 63 1.10 0.94 -3.49
N TYR A 64 -0.05 0.27 -3.63
CA TYR A 64 -0.22 -0.79 -4.62
C TYR A 64 -0.08 -0.26 -6.05
N SER A 65 -0.75 0.84 -6.38
CA SER A 65 -0.80 1.38 -7.74
C SER A 65 0.48 2.12 -8.17
N SER A 66 1.25 2.64 -7.21
CA SER A 66 2.56 3.25 -7.47
C SER A 66 3.70 2.23 -7.53
N ASN A 67 3.47 0.97 -7.11
CA ASN A 67 4.49 -0.07 -6.96
C ASN A 67 5.60 0.32 -5.97
N GLN A 68 5.23 0.93 -4.83
CA GLN A 68 6.19 1.50 -3.88
C GLN A 68 6.85 0.46 -2.95
N PHE A 69 6.52 -0.84 -3.06
CA PHE A 69 7.13 -1.89 -2.24
C PHE A 69 8.65 -1.95 -2.44
N GLY A 70 9.42 -1.84 -1.35
CA GLY A 70 10.89 -1.85 -1.40
C GLY A 70 11.54 -0.57 -1.92
N LEU A 71 10.75 0.47 -2.21
CA LEU A 71 11.23 1.77 -2.71
C LEU A 71 11.06 2.84 -1.63
N ASP A 72 11.84 3.92 -1.69
CA ASP A 72 11.71 5.11 -0.83
C ASP A 72 11.67 4.81 0.68
N GLY A 73 12.33 3.73 1.10
CA GLY A 73 12.36 3.24 2.49
C GLY A 73 11.11 2.49 2.95
N TYR A 74 10.19 2.17 2.04
CA TYR A 74 9.14 1.19 2.29
C TYR A 74 9.74 -0.21 2.31
N PRO A 75 9.29 -1.10 3.21
CA PRO A 75 9.66 -2.50 3.13
C PRO A 75 9.09 -3.13 1.85
N SER A 76 9.79 -4.14 1.33
CA SER A 76 9.26 -5.04 0.31
C SER A 76 8.07 -5.84 0.84
N ILE A 77 7.33 -6.51 -0.05
CA ILE A 77 6.23 -7.41 0.35
C ILE A 77 6.73 -8.48 1.34
N ALA A 78 7.86 -9.13 1.04
CA ALA A 78 8.42 -10.19 1.87
C ALA A 78 8.83 -9.68 3.27
N GLU A 79 9.46 -8.50 3.35
CA GLU A 79 9.82 -7.88 4.63
C GLU A 79 8.58 -7.44 5.43
N THR A 80 7.55 -6.96 4.73
CA THR A 80 6.27 -6.58 5.34
C THR A 80 5.61 -7.80 5.96
N TYR A 81 5.52 -8.90 5.21
CA TYR A 81 4.98 -10.18 5.69
C TYR A 81 5.75 -10.74 6.88
N LYS A 82 7.09 -10.69 6.83
CA LYS A 82 7.93 -11.10 7.96
C LYS A 82 7.58 -10.32 9.23
N LYS A 83 7.48 -8.99 9.15
CA LYS A 83 7.13 -8.13 10.30
C LYS A 83 5.71 -8.40 10.81
N ILE A 84 4.76 -8.68 9.92
CA ILE A 84 3.39 -9.12 10.28
C ILE A 84 3.45 -10.40 11.12
N ASN A 85 4.22 -11.40 10.67
CA ASN A 85 4.37 -12.69 11.35
C ASN A 85 5.09 -12.57 12.70
N GLU A 86 5.93 -11.55 12.88
CA GLU A 86 6.56 -11.18 14.16
C GLU A 86 5.56 -10.51 15.14
N GLY A 87 4.28 -10.39 14.78
CA GLY A 87 3.23 -9.85 15.64
C GLY A 87 2.97 -8.35 15.48
N ASN A 88 3.52 -7.71 14.43
CA ASN A 88 3.37 -6.27 14.19
C ASN A 88 2.16 -5.90 13.34
N PHE A 89 1.23 -6.84 13.09
CA PHE A 89 0.05 -6.58 12.27
C PHE A 89 -0.77 -5.39 12.78
N VAL A 90 -0.98 -4.39 11.93
CA VAL A 90 -1.81 -3.23 12.26
C VAL A 90 -3.23 -3.45 11.73
N GLN A 91 -4.23 -3.28 12.60
CA GLN A 91 -5.62 -3.38 12.18
C GLN A 91 -5.93 -2.19 11.26
N PRO A 92 -6.40 -2.41 10.01
CA PRO A 92 -6.69 -1.30 9.10
C PRO A 92 -7.71 -0.31 9.68
N GLU A 93 -8.66 -0.80 10.48
CA GLU A 93 -9.65 0.01 11.20
C GLU A 93 -9.02 0.93 12.27
N ASP A 94 -7.88 0.54 12.85
CA ASP A 94 -7.14 1.36 13.81
C ASP A 94 -6.40 2.53 13.14
N TRP A 95 -6.27 2.57 11.81
CA TRP A 95 -5.69 3.74 11.14
C TRP A 95 -6.57 4.98 11.30
N GLY A 96 -7.88 4.76 11.37
CA GLY A 96 -8.88 5.80 11.58
C GLY A 96 -9.39 6.45 10.29
N SER A 97 -9.98 7.63 10.49
CA SER A 97 -10.64 8.49 9.50
C SER A 97 -10.34 9.95 9.87
N VAL A 98 -10.90 10.90 9.13
CA VAL A 98 -10.72 12.34 9.40
C VAL A 98 -11.12 12.72 10.84
N PHE A 99 -12.11 12.03 11.43
CA PHE A 99 -12.61 12.32 12.78
C PHE A 99 -12.28 11.27 13.84
N SER A 100 -11.50 10.23 13.51
CA SER A 100 -11.13 9.21 14.48
C SER A 100 -9.62 9.13 14.69
N SER A 101 -9.23 9.06 15.96
CA SER A 101 -7.82 8.90 16.33
C SER A 101 -7.33 7.49 16.01
N LYS A 102 -6.01 7.37 15.81
CA LYS A 102 -5.33 6.07 15.65
C LYS A 102 -5.59 5.14 16.85
N GLY A 103 -5.96 3.91 16.56
CA GLY A 103 -6.25 2.85 17.50
C GLY A 103 -5.00 2.19 18.09
N ALA A 104 -5.21 1.08 18.82
CA ALA A 104 -4.18 0.46 19.65
C ALA A 104 -3.06 -0.16 18.82
N SER A 105 -3.38 -0.89 17.75
CA SER A 105 -2.35 -1.57 16.93
C SER A 105 -1.40 -0.59 16.25
N VAL A 106 -1.89 0.57 15.80
CA VAL A 106 -1.05 1.66 15.25
C VAL A 106 -0.15 2.28 16.33
N LYS A 107 -0.68 2.47 17.54
CA LYS A 107 0.08 3.05 18.66
C LYS A 107 1.17 2.10 19.16
N ASN A 108 0.89 0.80 19.17
CA ASN A 108 1.77 -0.25 19.68
C ASN A 108 2.75 -0.77 18.63
N CYS A 109 2.61 -0.38 17.36
CA CYS A 109 3.55 -0.75 16.30
C CYS A 109 4.96 -0.22 16.60
N SER A 110 5.89 -1.13 16.88
CA SER A 110 7.27 -0.83 17.27
C SER A 110 8.26 -0.85 16.10
N VAL A 111 7.79 -1.12 14.89
CA VAL A 111 8.62 -1.24 13.68
C VAL A 111 9.32 0.11 13.38
N PRO A 112 10.65 0.12 13.13
CA PRO A 112 11.34 1.32 12.64
C PRO A 112 10.73 1.84 11.35
N GLN A 113 10.59 3.17 11.22
CA GLN A 113 9.81 3.81 10.14
C GLN A 113 8.35 3.30 10.08
N LYS A 114 7.70 3.18 11.24
CA LYS A 114 6.38 2.55 11.41
C LYS A 114 5.33 2.92 10.35
N TYR A 115 5.27 4.19 9.93
CA TYR A 115 4.26 4.62 8.96
C TYR A 115 4.49 4.04 7.57
N LYS A 116 5.74 3.95 7.11
CA LYS A 116 6.06 3.28 5.84
C LYS A 116 5.74 1.80 5.89
N PHE A 117 6.00 1.16 7.04
CA PHE A 117 5.58 -0.23 7.26
C PHE A 117 4.05 -0.40 7.22
N ILE A 118 3.31 0.45 7.94
CA ILE A 118 1.84 0.40 7.96
C ILE A 118 1.26 0.62 6.55
N TYR A 119 1.80 1.57 5.79
CA TYR A 119 1.36 1.81 4.41
C TYR A 119 1.70 0.63 3.50
N ALA A 120 2.89 0.04 3.64
CA ALA A 120 3.24 -1.19 2.93
C ALA A 120 2.31 -2.36 3.31
N GLU A 121 1.89 -2.49 4.57
CA GLU A 121 0.91 -3.48 5.01
C GLU A 121 -0.45 -3.26 4.34
N PHE A 122 -0.93 -2.02 4.28
CA PHE A 122 -2.17 -1.70 3.55
C PHE A 122 -2.03 -2.01 2.06
N GLY A 123 -0.89 -1.68 1.45
CA GLY A 123 -0.58 -2.06 0.07
C GLY A 123 -0.61 -3.58 -0.12
N CYS A 124 -0.08 -4.34 0.83
CA CYS A 124 -0.11 -5.81 0.79
C CYS A 124 -1.53 -6.36 0.85
N ILE A 125 -2.41 -5.75 1.65
CA ILE A 125 -3.84 -6.09 1.69
C ILE A 125 -4.48 -5.86 0.32
N ILE A 126 -4.21 -4.73 -0.34
CA ILE A 126 -4.73 -4.46 -1.69
C ILE A 126 -4.17 -5.45 -2.71
N ASN A 127 -2.87 -5.72 -2.65
CA ASN A 127 -2.21 -6.69 -3.51
C ASN A 127 -2.83 -8.10 -3.38
N ASP A 128 -3.10 -8.56 -2.15
CA ASP A 128 -3.74 -9.85 -1.89
C ASP A 128 -5.21 -9.88 -2.34
N LEU A 129 -5.97 -8.78 -2.17
CA LEU A 129 -7.33 -8.68 -2.72
C LEU A 129 -7.33 -8.85 -4.25
N VAL A 130 -6.42 -8.17 -4.94
CA VAL A 130 -6.31 -8.26 -6.41
C VAL A 130 -5.87 -9.67 -6.83
N ALA A 131 -4.90 -10.26 -6.13
CA ALA A 131 -4.42 -11.61 -6.42
C ALA A 131 -5.49 -12.69 -6.18
N THR A 132 -6.30 -12.53 -5.12
CA THR A 132 -7.28 -13.55 -4.70
C THR A 132 -8.59 -13.44 -5.48
N TYR A 133 -9.11 -12.22 -5.69
CA TYR A 133 -10.44 -12.00 -6.24
C TYR A 133 -10.42 -11.43 -7.66
N GLY A 134 -9.25 -11.13 -8.19
CA GLY A 134 -9.06 -10.56 -9.52
C GLY A 134 -9.19 -9.04 -9.55
N ARG A 135 -8.42 -8.43 -10.45
CA ARG A 135 -8.32 -6.98 -10.62
C ARG A 135 -9.67 -6.33 -10.96
N ASP A 136 -10.51 -6.99 -11.76
CA ASP A 136 -11.78 -6.41 -12.18
C ASP A 136 -12.79 -6.30 -11.04
N ASN A 137 -12.83 -7.30 -10.16
CA ASN A 137 -13.65 -7.25 -8.95
C ASN A 137 -13.14 -6.16 -8.00
N PHE A 138 -11.83 -6.03 -7.84
CA PHE A 138 -11.23 -4.96 -7.05
C PHE A 138 -11.59 -3.57 -7.59
N LEU A 139 -11.46 -3.34 -8.90
CA LEU A 139 -11.83 -2.07 -9.51
C LEU A 139 -13.32 -1.76 -9.38
N LYS A 140 -14.18 -2.79 -9.53
CA LYS A 140 -15.62 -2.65 -9.31
C LYS A 140 -15.91 -2.22 -7.87
N PHE A 141 -15.33 -2.93 -6.89
CA PHE A 141 -15.42 -2.59 -5.47
C PHE A 141 -15.00 -1.14 -5.21
N MET A 142 -13.80 -0.77 -5.66
CA MET A 142 -13.24 0.57 -5.46
C MET A 142 -14.14 1.64 -6.08
N LYS A 143 -14.63 1.47 -7.31
CA LYS A 143 -15.51 2.47 -7.94
C LYS A 143 -16.84 2.62 -7.22
N GLN A 144 -17.44 1.50 -6.79
CA GLN A 144 -18.69 1.50 -6.04
C GLN A 144 -18.50 2.11 -4.65
N SER A 145 -17.35 1.86 -4.01
CA SER A 145 -17.07 2.35 -2.66
C SER A 145 -16.96 3.86 -2.62
N LEU A 146 -16.62 4.56 -3.72
CA LEU A 146 -16.61 6.02 -3.80
C LEU A 146 -17.99 6.66 -3.63
N ASN A 147 -19.06 5.91 -3.88
CA ASN A 147 -20.44 6.43 -3.91
C ASN A 147 -21.34 5.81 -2.82
N GLN A 148 -21.07 4.58 -2.39
CA GLN A 148 -21.87 3.93 -1.34
C GLN A 148 -21.44 4.36 0.06
N ASN A 149 -22.39 4.53 0.97
CA ASN A 149 -22.10 5.01 2.33
C ASN A 149 -21.33 3.97 3.18
N ASP A 150 -21.74 2.70 3.13
CA ASP A 150 -21.16 1.65 3.95
C ASP A 150 -20.10 0.84 3.20
N PHE A 151 -18.83 1.13 3.51
CA PHE A 151 -17.68 0.49 2.87
C PHE A 151 -17.59 -1.00 3.18
N TYR A 152 -17.87 -1.43 4.41
CA TYR A 152 -17.72 -2.82 4.82
C TYR A 152 -18.91 -3.68 4.42
N ALA A 153 -20.11 -3.12 4.37
CA ALA A 153 -21.25 -3.79 3.73
C ALA A 153 -21.00 -4.02 2.24
N LEU A 154 -20.46 -3.03 1.52
CA LEU A 154 -20.07 -3.19 0.11
C LEU A 154 -18.95 -4.23 -0.06
N PHE A 155 -17.99 -4.29 0.87
CA PHE A 155 -16.95 -5.30 0.86
C PHE A 155 -17.56 -6.71 0.91
N TYR A 156 -18.49 -6.93 1.85
CA TYR A 156 -19.23 -8.19 1.94
C TYR A 156 -20.00 -8.51 0.66
N GLN A 157 -20.73 -7.55 0.10
CA GLN A 157 -21.48 -7.73 -1.14
C GLN A 157 -20.58 -8.09 -2.33
N THR A 158 -19.35 -7.57 -2.38
CA THR A 158 -18.44 -7.78 -3.50
C THR A 158 -17.67 -9.10 -3.39
N TYR A 159 -17.19 -9.43 -2.19
CA TYR A 159 -16.30 -10.58 -1.98
C TYR A 159 -16.98 -11.78 -1.32
N GLY A 160 -18.26 -11.65 -0.96
CA GLY A 160 -19.06 -12.71 -0.33
C GLY A 160 -18.66 -13.01 1.12
N LYS A 161 -17.79 -12.19 1.73
CA LYS A 161 -17.28 -12.39 3.10
C LYS A 161 -16.98 -11.10 3.83
N GLY A 162 -17.02 -11.16 5.15
CA GLY A 162 -16.76 -9.99 6.00
C GLY A 162 -15.29 -9.58 5.96
N PHE A 163 -14.99 -8.30 6.18
CA PHE A 163 -13.61 -7.82 6.18
C PHE A 163 -12.79 -8.45 7.32
N SER A 164 -13.40 -8.73 8.48
CA SER A 164 -12.74 -9.45 9.57
C SER A 164 -12.32 -10.86 9.16
N GLU A 165 -13.22 -11.61 8.53
CA GLU A 165 -12.94 -12.95 8.01
C GLU A 165 -11.83 -12.91 6.96
N TYR A 166 -11.90 -11.95 6.03
CA TYR A 166 -10.85 -11.74 5.04
C TYR A 166 -9.47 -11.50 5.70
N LYS A 167 -9.39 -10.67 6.75
CA LYS A 167 -8.13 -10.40 7.46
C LYS A 167 -7.55 -11.67 8.11
N ASP A 168 -8.39 -12.53 8.65
CA ASP A 168 -7.93 -13.80 9.24
C ASP A 168 -7.38 -14.75 8.18
N GLU A 169 -8.03 -14.81 7.02
CA GLU A 169 -7.50 -15.57 5.89
C GLU A 169 -6.22 -14.97 5.30
N PHE A 170 -6.13 -13.64 5.22
CA PHE A 170 -4.94 -12.93 4.76
C PHE A 170 -3.73 -13.26 5.63
N LYS A 171 -3.87 -13.14 6.96
CA LYS A 171 -2.82 -13.56 7.91
C LYS A 171 -2.47 -15.05 7.74
N THR A 172 -3.48 -15.91 7.53
CA THR A 172 -3.26 -17.34 7.27
C THR A 172 -2.47 -17.59 5.98
N ARG A 173 -2.74 -16.83 4.90
CA ARG A 173 -2.00 -16.92 3.64
C ARG A 173 -0.55 -16.47 3.82
N ILE A 174 -0.32 -15.36 4.52
CA ILE A 174 1.03 -14.86 4.81
C ILE A 174 1.84 -15.88 5.62
N ASN A 175 1.24 -16.52 6.62
CA ASN A 175 1.89 -17.56 7.43
C ASN A 175 2.31 -18.80 6.63
N LYS A 176 1.78 -19.02 5.42
CA LYS A 176 2.19 -20.15 4.55
C LYS A 176 3.33 -19.81 3.60
N VAL A 177 3.71 -18.53 3.50
CA VAL A 177 4.82 -18.06 2.66
C VAL A 177 6.17 -18.25 3.38
N PHE A 178 6.15 -18.50 4.68
CA PHE A 178 7.30 -18.74 5.56
C PHE A 178 7.09 -20.03 6.37
#